data_AF-A0AAN6ZKJ4-F1
#
_entry.id   AF-A0AAN6ZKJ4-F1
#
_cell.length_a   1.000
_cell.length_b   1.000
_cell.length_c   1.000
_cell.angle_alpha   90.00
_cell.angle_beta   90.00
_cell.angle_gamma   90.00
#
_symmetry.space_group_name_H-M   'P 1'
#
loop_
_entity.id
_entity.type
_entity.pdbx_description
1 polymer ?
#
loop_
_entity_poly.entity_id
_entity_poly.type
_entity_poly.pdbx_seq_one_letter_code
_entity_poly.pdbx_strand_id
1 'polypeptide(L)'
;MPVLTFFTTLAAFASLTTLTAALPSLTLTPRQNTTQHTMGFIGCSMAENVAQGYVASSGTHMWGPYGTSGMVVQSWTDPNSASWQLFDKQVAQFGKPTEVWVQICIFQNPGATYEEVKQLITNARAHAAEGAKIWVTGQPLYPDNPGSCFLAGADGPQLTVDLAKQAGADGELGVVYPGDFVLKTGEVQDGCHANAQGQASLGKQAIAFWG
;
A
#
# COMPACT_ATOMS: atom_id res chain seq x y z
N MET A 1 -63.28 -78.06 33.25
CA MET A 1 -64.49 -77.21 33.22
C MET A 1 -64.04 -75.76 33.44
N PRO A 2 -64.61 -74.79 32.73
CA PRO A 2 -63.88 -73.75 32.01
C PRO A 2 -63.59 -72.50 32.85
N VAL A 3 -62.51 -71.78 32.56
CA VAL A 3 -62.45 -70.34 32.80
C VAL A 3 -61.82 -69.66 31.59
N LEU A 4 -62.64 -68.81 30.96
CA LEU A 4 -62.34 -67.93 29.84
C LEU A 4 -61.16 -67.00 30.15
N THR A 5 -60.25 -66.88 29.20
CA THR A 5 -59.19 -65.87 29.17
C THR A 5 -59.63 -64.72 28.27
N PHE A 6 -59.80 -63.52 28.84
CA PHE A 6 -60.07 -62.29 28.09
C PHE A 6 -58.75 -61.70 27.57
N PHE A 7 -58.69 -61.40 26.28
CA PHE A 7 -57.67 -60.54 25.68
C PHE A 7 -58.18 -59.09 25.67
N THR A 8 -57.43 -58.18 26.30
CA THR A 8 -57.62 -56.73 26.20
C THR A 8 -56.46 -56.11 25.42
N THR A 9 -56.77 -55.57 24.26
CA THR A 9 -55.89 -54.72 23.43
C THR A 9 -55.71 -53.34 24.06
N LEU A 10 -54.46 -52.94 24.33
CA LEU A 10 -54.09 -51.56 24.67
C LEU A 10 -53.57 -50.85 23.41
N ALA A 11 -54.18 -49.72 23.06
CA ALA A 11 -53.73 -48.82 22.00
C ALA A 11 -52.56 -47.96 22.50
N ALA A 12 -51.47 -47.90 21.73
CA ALA A 12 -50.35 -47.00 21.98
C ALA A 12 -50.58 -45.68 21.23
N PHE A 13 -50.66 -44.57 21.97
CA PHE A 13 -50.62 -43.22 21.41
C PHE A 13 -49.15 -42.78 21.27
N ALA A 14 -48.72 -42.51 20.04
CA ALA A 14 -47.41 -41.93 19.75
C ALA A 14 -47.48 -40.39 19.85
N SER A 15 -46.73 -39.82 20.78
CA SER A 15 -46.54 -38.37 20.91
C SER A 15 -45.54 -37.87 19.86
N LEU A 16 -45.98 -36.98 18.96
CA LEU A 16 -45.11 -36.28 18.02
C LEU A 16 -44.37 -35.13 18.72
N THR A 17 -43.06 -35.28 18.88
CA THR A 17 -42.16 -34.21 19.33
C THR A 17 -41.82 -33.31 18.13
N THR A 18 -42.32 -32.08 18.11
CA THR A 18 -41.97 -31.08 17.09
C THR A 18 -40.58 -30.53 17.33
N LEU A 19 -39.66 -30.79 16.40
CA LEU A 19 -38.30 -30.25 16.38
C LEU A 19 -38.31 -28.87 15.69
N THR A 20 -38.25 -27.78 16.46
CA THR A 20 -38.06 -26.42 15.92
C THR A 20 -36.59 -26.20 15.60
N ALA A 21 -36.24 -26.24 14.32
CA ALA A 21 -34.91 -25.87 13.83
C ALA A 21 -34.70 -24.34 13.97
N ALA A 22 -33.72 -23.93 14.77
CA ALA A 22 -33.27 -22.54 14.82
C ALA A 22 -32.43 -22.24 13.56
N LEU A 23 -32.88 -21.27 12.75
CA LEU A 23 -32.12 -20.78 11.62
C LEU A 23 -30.93 -19.93 12.13
N PRO A 24 -29.71 -20.12 11.64
CA PRO A 24 -28.60 -19.23 11.95
C PRO A 24 -28.88 -17.85 11.36
N SER A 25 -28.95 -16.83 12.21
CA SER A 25 -28.93 -15.43 11.79
C SER A 25 -27.60 -15.14 11.10
N LEU A 26 -27.64 -14.95 9.79
CA LEU A 26 -26.53 -14.37 9.03
C LEU A 26 -26.32 -12.94 9.52
N THR A 27 -25.32 -12.74 10.38
CA THR A 27 -24.78 -11.42 10.64
C THR A 27 -24.09 -10.95 9.36
N LEU A 28 -24.73 -10.06 8.61
CA LEU A 28 -24.05 -9.28 7.57
C LEU A 28 -22.99 -8.42 8.28
N THR A 29 -21.73 -8.82 8.19
CA THR A 29 -20.62 -7.92 8.53
C THR A 29 -20.74 -6.71 7.60
N PRO A 30 -20.80 -5.47 8.12
CA PRO A 30 -20.81 -4.30 7.26
C PRO A 30 -19.57 -4.35 6.37
N ARG A 31 -19.80 -4.28 5.05
CA ARG A 31 -18.75 -4.14 4.04
C ARG A 31 -17.92 -2.92 4.47
N GLN A 32 -16.68 -3.14 4.93
CA GLN A 32 -15.73 -2.04 5.15
C GLN A 32 -15.73 -1.20 3.87
N ASN A 33 -15.77 0.13 4.00
CA ASN A 33 -15.71 1.03 2.85
C ASN A 33 -14.52 0.63 1.97
N THR A 34 -14.79 -0.06 0.86
CA THR A 34 -13.80 -0.79 0.06
C THR A 34 -12.93 0.13 -0.79
N THR A 35 -12.89 1.43 -0.47
CA THR A 35 -12.23 2.48 -1.25
C THR A 35 -11.16 3.21 -0.46
N GLN A 36 -10.99 2.89 0.83
CA GLN A 36 -9.90 3.44 1.65
C GLN A 36 -8.76 2.42 1.72
N HIS A 37 -7.53 2.92 1.78
CA HIS A 37 -6.33 2.11 1.94
C HIS A 37 -6.17 1.04 0.86
N THR A 38 -6.60 1.34 -0.36
CA THR A 38 -6.46 0.47 -1.54
C THR A 38 -5.13 0.65 -2.25
N MET A 39 -4.40 1.74 -1.95
CA MET A 39 -3.07 2.00 -2.48
C MET A 39 -1.99 1.76 -1.43
N GLY A 40 -1.10 0.80 -1.71
CA GLY A 40 0.16 0.67 -0.97
C GLY A 40 1.21 1.62 -1.49
N PHE A 41 2.29 1.83 -0.74
CA PHE A 41 3.45 2.54 -1.25
C PHE A 41 4.74 1.86 -0.84
N ILE A 42 5.81 2.09 -1.60
CA ILE A 42 7.19 1.74 -1.26
C ILE A 42 8.11 2.91 -1.58
N GLY A 43 9.25 2.96 -0.90
CA GLY A 43 10.25 4.00 -1.07
C GLY A 43 11.07 4.18 0.21
N CYS A 44 11.66 5.36 0.37
CA CYS A 44 12.48 5.73 1.51
C CYS A 44 11.76 6.71 2.45
N SER A 45 12.51 7.40 3.32
CA SER A 45 12.03 8.40 4.28
C SER A 45 11.31 9.57 3.61
N MET A 46 11.66 9.88 2.36
CA MET A 46 10.91 10.86 1.57
C MET A 46 9.51 10.36 1.21
N ALA A 47 9.33 9.06 0.96
CA ALA A 47 8.01 8.48 0.72
C ALA A 47 7.17 8.51 1.99
N GLU A 48 7.82 8.27 3.13
CA GLU A 48 7.21 8.42 4.45
C GLU A 48 6.74 9.86 4.70
N ASN A 49 7.54 10.88 4.34
CA ASN A 49 7.13 12.29 4.46
C ASN A 49 5.91 12.62 3.57
N VAL A 50 5.84 12.07 2.36
CA VAL A 50 4.65 12.20 1.50
C VAL A 50 3.45 11.54 2.16
N ALA A 51 3.59 10.31 2.66
CA ALA A 51 2.50 9.57 3.31
C ALA A 51 1.99 10.26 4.59
N GLN A 52 2.89 10.78 5.42
CA GLN A 52 2.56 11.60 6.59
C GLN A 52 1.74 12.83 6.19
N GLY A 53 2.21 13.56 5.18
CA GLY A 53 1.53 14.71 4.62
C GLY A 53 0.16 14.38 4.03
N TYR A 54 0.06 13.28 3.30
CA TYR A 54 -1.15 12.82 2.63
C TYR A 54 -2.26 12.53 3.64
N VAL A 55 -1.96 11.74 4.68
CA VAL A 55 -2.91 11.45 5.76
C VAL A 55 -3.26 12.73 6.54
N ALA A 56 -2.28 13.58 6.86
CA ALA A 56 -2.54 14.86 7.52
C ALA A 56 -3.43 15.80 6.67
N SER A 57 -3.41 15.62 5.35
CA SER A 57 -4.27 16.34 4.39
C SER A 57 -5.60 15.61 4.13
N SER A 58 -6.00 14.70 5.02
CA SER A 58 -7.24 13.90 4.94
C SER A 58 -7.31 12.92 3.76
N GLY A 59 -6.17 12.57 3.18
CA GLY A 59 -6.09 11.50 2.18
C GLY A 59 -6.41 10.14 2.79
N THR A 60 -7.21 9.34 2.09
CA THR A 60 -7.68 8.04 2.59
C THR A 60 -7.45 6.88 1.61
N HIS A 61 -7.04 7.16 0.36
CA HIS A 61 -6.82 6.14 -0.66
C HIS A 61 -5.52 5.35 -0.42
N MET A 62 -4.44 6.04 -0.08
CA MET A 62 -3.13 5.45 0.24
C MET A 62 -3.04 4.98 1.70
N TRP A 63 -2.20 3.98 1.97
CA TRP A 63 -1.82 3.60 3.32
C TRP A 63 -1.12 4.75 4.06
N GLY A 64 -1.23 4.72 5.39
CA GLY A 64 -0.47 5.62 6.24
C GLY A 64 1.02 5.27 6.32
N PRO A 65 1.84 6.18 6.89
CA PRO A 65 3.25 5.93 7.16
C PRO A 65 3.47 4.65 7.96
N TYR A 66 4.49 3.86 7.58
CA TYR A 66 4.76 2.56 8.21
C TYR A 66 6.25 2.29 8.47
N GLY A 67 7.12 3.30 8.32
CA GLY A 67 8.51 3.25 8.75
C GLY A 67 9.51 2.83 7.66
N THR A 68 9.36 3.30 6.43
CA THR A 68 10.25 2.93 5.31
C THR A 68 11.70 3.42 5.46
N SER A 69 11.97 4.50 6.19
CA SER A 69 13.33 4.93 6.57
C SER A 69 14.32 4.97 5.38
N GLY A 70 15.56 4.45 5.51
CA GLY A 70 16.56 4.47 4.44
C GLY A 70 16.36 3.43 3.31
N MET A 71 15.16 2.89 3.09
CA MET A 71 14.92 1.84 2.09
C MET A 71 14.93 2.39 0.66
N VAL A 72 16.13 2.52 0.09
CA VAL A 72 16.39 2.90 -1.30
C VAL A 72 16.09 1.75 -2.27
N VAL A 73 16.18 1.99 -3.58
CA VAL A 73 15.89 0.99 -4.65
C VAL A 73 16.42 -0.42 -4.32
N GLN A 74 17.68 -0.53 -3.93
CA GLN A 74 18.33 -1.82 -3.63
C GLN A 74 17.73 -2.57 -2.44
N SER A 75 17.03 -1.88 -1.54
CA SER A 75 16.30 -2.53 -0.44
C SER A 75 15.08 -3.31 -0.93
N TRP A 76 14.59 -3.01 -2.14
CA TRP A 76 13.37 -3.57 -2.73
C TRP A 76 13.63 -4.54 -3.89
N THR A 77 14.89 -4.76 -4.30
CA THR A 77 15.22 -5.62 -5.47
C THR A 77 15.22 -7.11 -5.15
N ASP A 78 15.40 -7.53 -3.90
CA ASP A 78 15.12 -8.90 -3.45
C ASP A 78 13.68 -8.99 -2.94
N PRO A 79 12.77 -9.77 -3.57
CA PRO A 79 11.37 -9.88 -3.14
C PRO A 79 11.19 -10.46 -1.73
N ASN A 80 12.23 -11.04 -1.12
CA ASN A 80 12.18 -11.59 0.24
C ASN A 80 12.83 -10.66 1.29
N SER A 81 13.22 -9.45 0.89
CA SER A 81 13.95 -8.52 1.75
C SER A 81 13.15 -8.09 2.98
N ALA A 82 13.85 -7.57 4.00
CA ALA A 82 13.21 -7.00 5.19
C ALA A 82 12.23 -5.85 4.84
N SER A 83 12.48 -5.13 3.74
CA SER A 83 11.59 -4.08 3.23
C SER A 83 10.27 -4.64 2.74
N TRP A 84 10.29 -5.73 1.97
CA TRP A 84 9.06 -6.41 1.55
C TRP A 84 8.34 -7.05 2.72
N GLN A 85 9.04 -7.63 3.69
CA GLN A 85 8.41 -8.13 4.92
C GLN A 85 7.69 -7.01 5.71
N LEU A 86 8.19 -5.78 5.66
CA LEU A 86 7.52 -4.63 6.25
C LEU A 86 6.26 -4.23 5.47
N PHE A 87 6.34 -4.22 4.13
CA PHE A 87 5.18 -4.01 3.25
C PHE A 87 4.11 -5.10 3.47
N ASP A 88 4.50 -6.36 3.59
CA ASP A 88 3.58 -7.49 3.79
C ASP A 88 2.85 -7.43 5.14
N LYS A 89 3.44 -6.77 6.15
CA LYS A 89 2.69 -6.45 7.39
C LYS A 89 1.54 -5.48 7.12
N GLN A 90 1.72 -4.52 6.22
CA GLN A 90 0.64 -3.62 5.81
C GLN A 90 -0.41 -4.39 4.98
N VAL A 91 0.02 -5.31 4.12
CA VAL A 91 -0.89 -6.21 3.39
C VAL A 91 -1.74 -7.05 4.36
N ALA A 92 -1.17 -7.55 5.45
CA ALA A 92 -1.92 -8.27 6.48
C ALA A 92 -2.96 -7.40 7.20
N GLN A 93 -2.73 -6.08 7.27
CA GLN A 93 -3.61 -5.11 7.92
C GLN A 93 -4.70 -4.56 6.99
N PHE A 94 -4.35 -4.21 5.75
CA PHE A 94 -5.21 -3.49 4.81
C PHE A 94 -5.69 -4.35 3.62
N GLY A 95 -5.13 -5.55 3.46
CA GLY A 95 -5.31 -6.39 2.28
C GLY A 95 -4.27 -6.09 1.19
N LYS A 96 -4.22 -6.96 0.16
CA LYS A 96 -3.37 -6.73 -1.01
C LYS A 96 -3.84 -5.48 -1.75
N PRO A 97 -2.96 -4.50 -2.01
CA PRO A 97 -3.38 -3.25 -2.62
C PRO A 97 -3.69 -3.45 -4.10
N THR A 98 -4.70 -2.74 -4.59
CA THR A 98 -5.05 -2.68 -6.03
C THR A 98 -4.28 -1.59 -6.76
N GLU A 99 -3.61 -0.71 -6.03
CA GLU A 99 -2.67 0.28 -6.57
C GLU A 99 -1.39 0.31 -5.73
N VAL A 100 -0.23 0.53 -6.34
CA VAL A 100 1.03 0.73 -5.61
C VAL A 100 1.70 1.99 -6.10
N TRP A 101 2.03 2.90 -5.19
CA TRP A 101 2.93 4.00 -5.47
C TRP A 101 4.38 3.60 -5.15
N VAL A 102 5.23 3.68 -6.17
CA VAL A 102 6.67 3.49 -6.09
C VAL A 102 7.35 4.84 -6.11
N GLN A 103 8.01 5.22 -5.01
CA GLN A 103 8.99 6.29 -5.04
C GLN A 103 10.39 5.71 -5.27
N ILE A 104 11.00 6.03 -6.41
CA ILE A 104 12.40 5.72 -6.68
C ILE A 104 13.24 6.59 -5.76
N CYS A 105 13.87 5.96 -4.75
CA CYS A 105 14.78 6.60 -3.81
C CYS A 105 16.20 6.04 -3.93
N ILE A 106 17.19 6.91 -3.78
CA ILE A 106 18.61 6.51 -3.82
C ILE A 106 19.43 7.16 -2.71
N PHE A 107 20.61 6.59 -2.49
CA PHE A 107 21.75 7.31 -1.94
C PHE A 107 22.76 7.60 -3.06
N GLN A 108 23.55 8.67 -2.93
CA GLN A 108 24.47 9.14 -3.98
C GLN A 108 25.46 8.09 -4.48
N ASN A 109 25.77 7.10 -3.66
CA ASN A 109 26.60 5.96 -4.02
C ASN A 109 25.93 4.67 -3.51
N PRO A 110 25.49 3.75 -4.39
CA PRO A 110 25.78 3.70 -5.83
C PRO A 110 24.78 4.43 -6.75
N GLY A 111 23.76 5.10 -6.21
CA GLY A 111 22.62 5.57 -7.01
C GLY A 111 21.65 4.42 -7.33
N ALA A 112 21.03 4.44 -8.52
CA ALA A 112 20.25 3.33 -9.04
C ALA A 112 20.35 3.25 -10.56
N THR A 113 20.20 2.03 -11.06
CA THR A 113 20.12 1.70 -12.49
C THR A 113 18.67 1.47 -12.91
N TYR A 114 18.41 1.57 -14.21
CA TYR A 114 17.08 1.26 -14.74
C TYR A 114 16.69 -0.22 -14.56
N GLU A 115 17.66 -1.15 -14.63
CA GLU A 115 17.39 -2.57 -14.37
C GLU A 115 16.92 -2.83 -12.94
N GLU A 116 17.52 -2.16 -11.94
CA GLU A 116 17.06 -2.25 -10.56
C GLU A 116 15.65 -1.66 -10.39
N VAL A 117 15.33 -0.58 -11.10
CA VAL A 117 13.97 0.00 -11.10
C VAL A 117 12.95 -0.98 -11.70
N LYS A 118 13.27 -1.65 -12.81
CA LYS A 118 12.41 -2.70 -13.39
C LYS A 118 12.20 -3.87 -12.41
N GLN A 119 13.26 -4.31 -11.74
CA GLN A 119 13.17 -5.37 -10.74
C GLN A 119 12.29 -4.95 -9.55
N LEU A 120 12.48 -3.72 -9.07
CA LEU A 120 11.66 -3.15 -8.00
C LEU A 120 10.17 -3.10 -8.38
N ILE A 121 9.84 -2.63 -9.59
CA ILE A 121 8.46 -2.60 -10.10
C ILE A 121 7.88 -4.02 -10.23
N THR A 122 8.70 -4.97 -10.71
CA THR A 122 8.31 -6.39 -10.80
C THR A 122 7.95 -6.96 -9.44
N ASN A 123 8.79 -6.69 -8.43
CA ASN A 123 8.54 -7.12 -7.06
C ASN A 123 7.29 -6.43 -6.48
N ALA A 124 7.10 -5.12 -6.70
CA ALA A 124 5.89 -4.42 -6.29
C ALA A 124 4.61 -5.08 -6.82
N ARG A 125 4.64 -5.56 -8.06
CA ARG A 125 3.52 -6.28 -8.65
C ARG A 125 3.28 -7.65 -7.98
N ALA A 126 4.34 -8.36 -7.62
CA ALA A 126 4.22 -9.66 -6.95
C ALA A 126 3.62 -9.57 -5.53
N HIS A 127 3.85 -8.46 -4.84
CA HIS A 127 3.31 -8.20 -3.49
C HIS A 127 1.92 -7.55 -3.51
N ALA A 128 1.46 -7.05 -4.66
CA ALA A 128 0.15 -6.44 -4.84
C ALA A 128 -0.95 -7.44 -5.22
N ALA A 129 -2.18 -6.93 -5.39
CA ALA A 129 -3.27 -7.68 -6.01
C ALA A 129 -2.99 -7.93 -7.49
N GLU A 130 -3.57 -8.99 -8.06
CA GLU A 130 -3.48 -9.26 -9.49
C GLU A 130 -4.03 -8.08 -10.29
N GLY A 131 -3.28 -7.63 -11.31
CA GLY A 131 -3.66 -6.48 -12.13
C GLY A 131 -3.53 -5.12 -11.44
N ALA A 132 -2.85 -5.03 -10.30
CA ALA A 132 -2.67 -3.77 -9.60
C ALA A 132 -2.02 -2.68 -10.48
N LYS A 133 -2.56 -1.45 -10.38
CA LYS A 133 -2.00 -0.28 -11.05
C LYS A 133 -0.73 0.18 -10.32
N ILE A 134 0.35 0.46 -11.03
CA ILE A 134 1.58 0.96 -10.41
C ILE A 134 1.82 2.39 -10.86
N TRP A 135 1.96 3.29 -9.89
CA TRP A 135 2.41 4.66 -10.07
C TRP A 135 3.88 4.74 -9.73
N VAL A 136 4.68 5.45 -10.53
CA VAL A 136 6.11 5.62 -10.28
C VAL A 136 6.48 7.09 -10.27
N THR A 137 7.22 7.53 -9.26
CA THR A 137 7.78 8.89 -9.16
C THR A 137 9.24 8.84 -8.72
N GLY A 138 9.99 9.92 -8.91
CA GLY A 138 11.28 10.11 -8.24
C GLY A 138 11.14 10.61 -6.80
N GLN A 139 12.28 10.77 -6.12
CA GLN A 139 12.40 11.62 -4.93
C GLN A 139 12.02 13.07 -5.27
N PRO A 140 11.56 13.87 -4.29
CA PRO A 140 11.21 15.26 -4.54
C PRO A 140 12.36 16.07 -5.15
N LEU A 141 12.04 16.93 -6.12
CA LEU A 141 12.96 17.93 -6.64
C LEU A 141 12.99 19.16 -5.72
N TYR A 142 14.13 19.86 -5.72
CA TYR A 142 14.37 21.05 -4.91
C TYR A 142 14.72 22.24 -5.82
N PRO A 143 13.74 22.85 -6.51
CA PRO A 143 13.99 23.78 -7.62
C PRO A 143 14.71 25.06 -7.19
N ASP A 144 14.57 25.47 -5.95
CA ASP A 144 15.23 26.65 -5.36
C ASP A 144 16.49 26.29 -4.55
N ASN A 145 16.83 24.99 -4.45
CA ASN A 145 18.06 24.49 -3.83
C ASN A 145 18.41 23.07 -4.37
N PRO A 146 18.82 22.94 -5.65
CA PRO A 146 18.90 21.66 -6.34
C PRO A 146 19.92 20.67 -5.75
N GLY A 147 20.87 21.14 -4.93
CA GLY A 147 21.82 20.30 -4.20
C GLY A 147 21.40 19.97 -2.76
N SER A 148 20.16 20.27 -2.37
CA SER A 148 19.78 20.20 -0.96
C SER A 148 19.92 18.79 -0.41
N CYS A 149 19.37 17.77 -1.07
CA CYS A 149 19.39 16.38 -0.57
C CYS A 149 20.78 15.74 -0.62
N PHE A 150 21.57 15.93 0.44
CA PHE A 150 22.92 15.38 0.57
C PHE A 150 22.95 13.85 0.54
N LEU A 151 21.85 13.19 0.92
CA LEU A 151 21.74 11.72 0.91
C LEU A 151 21.77 11.15 -0.51
N ALA A 152 21.01 11.76 -1.43
CA ALA A 152 20.94 11.36 -2.83
C ALA A 152 22.05 11.98 -3.68
N GLY A 153 22.71 13.02 -3.18
CA GLY A 153 23.71 13.79 -3.94
C GLY A 153 23.03 14.82 -4.84
N ALA A 154 23.83 15.72 -5.43
CA ALA A 154 23.31 16.87 -6.16
C ALA A 154 22.41 16.49 -7.36
N ASP A 155 22.79 15.46 -8.10
CA ASP A 155 22.04 15.00 -9.28
C ASP A 155 21.04 13.89 -8.95
N GLY A 156 21.02 13.42 -7.70
CA GLY A 156 20.26 12.24 -7.30
C GLY A 156 18.76 12.38 -7.50
N PRO A 157 18.12 13.45 -6.98
CA PRO A 157 16.69 13.68 -7.21
C PRO A 157 16.32 13.70 -8.70
N GLN A 158 17.12 14.38 -9.54
CA GLN A 158 16.87 14.42 -10.99
C GLN A 158 17.02 13.04 -11.63
N LEU A 159 18.06 12.28 -11.26
CA LEU A 159 18.24 10.90 -11.72
C LEU A 159 17.01 10.03 -11.41
N THR A 160 16.45 10.13 -10.19
CA THR A 160 15.26 9.33 -9.83
C THR A 160 14.01 9.74 -10.62
N VAL A 161 13.86 11.02 -10.93
CA VAL A 161 12.79 11.52 -11.80
C VAL A 161 12.95 11.00 -13.23
N ASP A 162 14.17 11.03 -13.76
CA ASP A 162 14.47 10.54 -15.11
C ASP A 162 14.21 9.04 -15.23
N LEU A 163 14.59 8.25 -14.21
CA LEU A 163 14.26 6.83 -14.12
C LEU A 163 12.74 6.57 -14.03
N ALA A 164 11.99 7.40 -13.31
CA ALA A 164 10.54 7.28 -13.21
C ALA A 164 9.85 7.60 -14.55
N LYS A 165 10.32 8.64 -15.25
CA LYS A 165 9.87 9.00 -16.60
C LYS A 165 10.19 7.90 -17.60
N GLN A 166 11.39 7.34 -17.53
CA GLN A 166 11.79 6.21 -18.37
C GLN A 166 10.86 5.01 -18.13
N ALA A 167 10.58 4.67 -16.87
CA ALA A 167 9.66 3.58 -16.53
C ALA A 167 8.22 3.85 -17.00
N GLY A 168 7.73 5.09 -16.88
CA GLY A 168 6.40 5.47 -17.37
C GLY A 168 6.28 5.51 -18.89
N ALA A 169 7.39 5.67 -19.62
CA ALA A 169 7.44 5.60 -21.08
C ALA A 169 7.60 4.17 -21.61
N ASP A 170 8.02 3.23 -20.74
CA ASP A 170 8.21 1.83 -21.07
C ASP A 170 6.87 1.07 -21.03
N GLY A 171 6.29 0.89 -22.22
CA GLY A 171 5.01 0.20 -22.39
C GLY A 171 5.00 -1.25 -21.90
N GLU A 172 6.17 -1.90 -21.78
CA GLU A 172 6.26 -3.27 -21.25
C GLU A 172 6.06 -3.30 -19.73
N LEU A 173 6.47 -2.23 -19.03
CA LEU A 173 6.25 -2.11 -17.59
C LEU A 173 4.80 -1.77 -17.25
N GLY A 174 4.08 -1.06 -18.13
CA GLY A 174 2.68 -0.72 -17.88
C GLY A 174 2.45 0.02 -16.57
N VAL A 175 3.38 0.91 -16.20
CA VAL A 175 3.29 1.79 -15.02
C VAL A 175 2.95 3.22 -15.46
N VAL A 176 2.50 4.04 -14.52
CA VAL A 176 2.11 5.43 -14.79
C VAL A 176 3.02 6.39 -14.03
N TYR A 177 3.62 7.34 -14.73
CA TYR A 177 4.32 8.47 -14.11
C TYR A 177 3.35 9.67 -14.02
N PRO A 178 2.86 10.04 -12.81
CA PRO A 178 1.84 11.07 -12.66
C PRO A 178 2.40 12.51 -12.68
N GLY A 179 3.70 12.67 -12.43
CA GLY A 179 4.36 13.98 -12.29
C GLY A 179 5.46 13.97 -11.24
N ASP A 180 5.99 15.15 -10.97
CA ASP A 180 7.09 15.37 -10.02
C ASP A 180 6.58 15.83 -8.66
N PHE A 181 7.18 15.30 -7.59
CA PHE A 181 7.10 15.92 -6.28
C PHE A 181 8.13 17.05 -6.16
N VAL A 182 7.77 18.12 -5.45
CA VAL A 182 8.63 19.28 -5.24
C VAL A 182 8.64 19.69 -3.77
N LEU A 183 9.82 20.03 -3.25
CA LEU A 183 10.03 20.67 -1.96
C LEU A 183 10.82 21.98 -2.12
N LYS A 184 10.31 23.07 -1.55
CA LYS A 184 11.00 24.37 -1.53
C LYS A 184 11.93 24.50 -0.33
N THR A 185 12.87 25.43 -0.36
CA THR A 185 13.85 25.63 0.72
C THR A 185 13.22 25.80 2.11
N GLY A 186 12.10 26.54 2.22
CA GLY A 186 11.37 26.74 3.49
C GLY A 186 10.61 25.49 3.99
N GLU A 187 10.54 24.45 3.17
CA GLU A 187 9.83 23.19 3.43
C GLU A 187 10.79 22.06 3.83
N VAL A 188 12.10 22.31 3.82
CA VAL A 188 13.16 21.34 4.14
C VAL A 188 13.67 21.54 5.57
N GLN A 189 13.91 20.45 6.29
CA GLN A 189 14.38 20.45 7.68
C GLN A 189 15.90 20.33 7.81
N ASP A 190 16.51 19.37 7.11
CA ASP A 190 17.90 18.93 7.37
C ASP A 190 18.74 18.83 6.10
N GLY A 191 18.31 19.52 5.04
CA GLY A 191 18.92 19.34 3.72
C GLY A 191 18.57 17.99 3.12
N CYS A 192 17.41 17.41 3.38
CA CYS A 192 16.76 16.47 2.45
C CYS A 192 15.30 16.32 2.83
N HIS A 193 15.04 16.02 4.10
CA HIS A 193 13.71 15.70 4.60
C HIS A 193 12.81 16.92 4.69
N ALA A 194 11.52 16.67 4.53
CA ALA A 194 10.51 17.69 4.70
C ALA A 194 10.32 18.02 6.19
N ASN A 195 10.22 19.31 6.51
CA ASN A 195 9.66 19.76 7.79
C ASN A 195 8.13 19.61 7.78
N ALA A 196 7.43 20.01 8.85
CA ALA A 196 5.97 19.90 8.92
C ALA A 196 5.23 20.62 7.77
N GLN A 197 5.73 21.78 7.33
CA GLN A 197 5.18 22.50 6.18
C GLN A 197 5.43 21.75 4.88
N GLY A 198 6.62 21.18 4.70
CA GLY A 198 6.96 20.37 3.54
C GLY A 198 6.15 19.08 3.45
N GLN A 199 5.91 18.41 4.57
CA GLN A 199 5.01 17.25 4.62
C GLN A 199 3.62 17.66 4.17
N ALA A 200 3.07 18.76 4.68
CA ALA A 200 1.77 19.27 4.21
C ALA A 200 1.76 19.62 2.71
N SER A 201 2.85 20.17 2.18
CA SER A 201 3.02 20.48 0.75
C SER A 201 3.04 19.22 -0.12
N LEU A 202 3.86 18.23 0.26
CA LEU A 202 3.93 16.93 -0.40
C LEU A 202 2.62 16.16 -0.33
N GLY A 203 1.93 16.20 0.81
CA GLY A 203 0.62 15.59 0.99
C GLY A 203 -0.43 16.13 0.01
N LYS A 204 -0.47 17.46 -0.18
CA LYS A 204 -1.36 18.09 -1.17
C LYS A 204 -1.01 17.71 -2.60
N GLN A 205 0.28 17.56 -2.92
CA GLN A 205 0.70 17.06 -4.24
C GLN A 205 0.24 15.61 -4.45
N ALA A 206 0.36 14.75 -3.45
CA ALA A 206 -0.13 13.37 -3.51
C ALA A 206 -1.66 13.30 -3.66
N ILE A 207 -2.41 14.17 -2.97
CA ILE A 207 -3.86 14.32 -3.19
C ILE A 207 -4.16 14.75 -4.63
N ALA A 208 -3.38 15.67 -5.21
CA ALA A 208 -3.60 16.08 -6.59
C ALA A 208 -3.33 14.96 -7.60
N PHE A 209 -2.45 14.01 -7.28
CA PHE A 209 -2.21 12.84 -8.14
C PHE A 209 -3.25 11.72 -7.99
N TRP A 210 -3.68 11.43 -6.77
CA TRP A 210 -4.40 10.18 -6.45
C TRP A 210 -5.60 10.31 -5.50
N GLY A 211 -5.88 11.52 -5.00
CA GLY A 211 -6.94 11.79 -4.02
C GLY A 211 -8.34 11.81 -4.59
#